data_AF-A0A373JA28-F1
#
_entry.id   AF-A0A373JA28-F1
#
_cell.length_a   1.000
_cell.length_b   1.000
_cell.length_c   1.000
_cell.angle_alpha   90.00
_cell.angle_beta   90.00
_cell.angle_gamma   90.00
#
_symmetry.space_group_name_H-M   'P 1'
#
loop_
_entity.id
_entity.type
_entity.pdbx_description
1 polymer ?
#
loop_
_entity_poly.entity_id
_entity_poly.type
_entity_poly.pdbx_seq_one_letter_code
_entity_poly.pdbx_strand_id
1 'polypeptide(L)'
;MPVEQENDKKKEYLWQYRKAERREQNILEEIQELRADKLFPSVSMDGMPKGSGQADLSDFVALMDELIEKLKEERLCKVKLRMEIDGKIKRMDDTDEADLLRMRYLRGMKWEEVMAKTGYCRAQVNRIHGKALEHFEM
;
A
#
# COMPACT_ATOMS: atom_id res chain seq x y z
N MET A 1 -15.88 21.21 -12.85
CA MET A 1 -14.41 21.16 -12.95
C MET A 1 -14.04 20.59 -14.31
N PRO A 2 -12.85 20.85 -14.87
CA PRO A 2 -12.36 20.14 -16.06
C PRO A 2 -12.34 18.62 -15.82
N VAL A 3 -12.76 17.83 -16.80
CA VAL A 3 -12.83 16.35 -16.73
C VAL A 3 -11.49 15.73 -16.31
N GLU A 4 -10.38 16.29 -16.79
CA GLU A 4 -9.03 15.85 -16.44
C GLU A 4 -8.72 15.98 -14.94
N GLN A 5 -9.14 17.08 -14.31
CA GLN A 5 -8.96 17.29 -12.87
C GLN A 5 -9.80 16.32 -12.02
N GLU A 6 -10.97 15.93 -12.52
CA GLU A 6 -11.81 14.94 -11.85
C GLU A 6 -11.21 13.53 -11.95
N ASN A 7 -10.76 13.14 -13.14
CA ASN A 7 -10.11 11.86 -13.36
C ASN A 7 -8.85 11.71 -12.51
N ASP A 8 -8.06 12.76 -12.35
CA ASP A 8 -6.87 12.70 -11.49
C ASP A 8 -7.22 12.52 -10.01
N LYS A 9 -8.31 13.12 -9.52
CA LYS A 9 -8.82 12.86 -8.17
C LYS A 9 -9.26 11.41 -8.00
N LYS A 10 -9.97 10.84 -9.00
CA LYS A 10 -10.37 9.43 -8.99
C LYS A 10 -9.15 8.50 -8.98
N LYS A 11 -8.13 8.78 -9.80
CA LYS A 11 -6.86 8.03 -9.78
C LYS A 11 -6.19 8.11 -8.41
N GLU A 12 -6.08 9.30 -7.83
CA GLU A 12 -5.47 9.52 -6.52
C GLU A 12 -6.21 8.75 -5.42
N TYR A 13 -7.54 8.81 -5.42
CA TYR A 13 -8.41 8.02 -4.53
C TYR A 13 -8.15 6.51 -4.66
N LEU A 14 -8.18 5.97 -5.87
CA LEU A 14 -7.92 4.54 -6.14
C LEU A 14 -6.51 4.12 -5.71
N TRP A 15 -5.51 5.00 -5.88
CA TRP A 15 -4.12 4.76 -5.49
C TRP A 15 -3.90 4.73 -3.96
N GLN A 16 -4.83 5.24 -3.15
CA GLN A 16 -4.69 5.25 -1.70
C GLN A 16 -4.51 3.83 -1.14
N TYR A 17 -5.14 2.81 -1.75
CA TYR A 17 -4.96 1.42 -1.33
C TYR A 17 -3.50 0.95 -1.45
N ARG A 18 -2.83 1.25 -2.57
CA ARG A 18 -1.42 0.89 -2.78
C ARG A 18 -0.48 1.70 -1.88
N LYS A 19 -0.84 2.96 -1.57
CA LYS A 19 -0.13 3.76 -0.57
C LYS A 19 -0.24 3.11 0.82
N ALA A 20 -1.41 2.60 1.19
CA ALA A 20 -1.61 1.85 2.43
C ALA A 20 -0.81 0.54 2.46
N GLU A 21 -0.76 -0.22 1.35
CA GLU A 21 0.13 -1.40 1.24
C GLU A 21 1.61 -1.04 1.45
N ARG A 22 2.06 0.08 0.89
CA ARG A 22 3.43 0.54 1.10
C ARG A 22 3.69 0.95 2.55
N ARG A 23 2.74 1.65 3.20
CA ARG A 23 2.88 2.00 4.63
C ARG A 23 2.97 0.76 5.51
N GLU A 24 2.14 -0.25 5.29
CA GLU A 24 2.24 -1.52 6.01
C GLU A 24 3.61 -2.17 5.81
N GLN A 25 4.11 -2.21 4.57
CA GLN A 25 5.40 -2.81 4.25
C GLN A 25 6.55 -2.06 4.94
N ASN A 26 6.52 -0.73 4.95
CA ASN A 26 7.52 0.07 5.65
C ASN A 26 7.53 -0.21 7.16
N ILE A 27 6.35 -0.31 7.80
CA ILE A 27 6.27 -0.64 9.24
C ILE A 27 6.82 -2.05 9.50
N LEU A 28 6.55 -3.00 8.61
CA LEU A 28 7.12 -4.36 8.71
C LEU A 28 8.65 -4.35 8.60
N GLU A 29 9.21 -3.52 7.72
CA GLU A 29 10.65 -3.33 7.56
C GLU A 29 11.26 -2.70 8.82
N GLU A 30 10.65 -1.64 9.37
CA GLU A 30 11.08 -1.03 10.64
C GLU A 30 11.08 -2.04 11.80
N ILE A 31 10.07 -2.90 11.90
CA ILE A 31 10.03 -3.99 12.91
C ILE A 31 11.17 -4.98 12.70
N GLN A 32 11.51 -5.31 11.44
CA GLN A 32 12.60 -6.25 11.13
C GLN A 32 13.97 -5.64 11.43
N GLU A 33 14.18 -4.38 11.09
CA GLU A 33 15.40 -3.62 11.40
C GLU A 33 15.61 -3.55 12.92
N LEU A 34 14.57 -3.16 13.67
CA LEU A 34 14.64 -3.08 15.13
C LEU A 34 14.99 -4.44 15.78
N ARG A 35 14.46 -5.54 15.24
CA ARG A 35 14.83 -6.90 15.68
C ARG A 35 16.27 -7.25 15.35
N ALA A 36 16.75 -6.88 14.16
CA ALA A 36 18.11 -7.15 13.73
C ALA A 36 19.12 -6.39 14.61
N ASP A 37 18.85 -5.12 14.92
CA ASP A 37 19.68 -4.30 15.81
C ASP A 37 19.82 -4.91 17.20
N LYS A 38 18.74 -5.52 17.73
CA LYS A 38 18.79 -6.18 19.04
C LYS A 38 19.55 -7.50 19.03
N LEU A 39 19.49 -8.25 17.93
CA LEU A 39 20.21 -9.53 17.77
C LEU A 39 21.70 -9.33 17.47
N PHE A 40 22.04 -8.25 16.78
CA PHE A 40 23.40 -7.92 16.37
C PHE A 40 23.77 -6.49 16.80
N PRO A 41 23.81 -6.20 18.11
CA PRO A 41 24.22 -4.89 18.58
C PRO A 41 25.63 -4.61 18.07
N SER A 42 25.79 -3.51 17.33
CA SER A 42 27.08 -3.13 16.78
C SER A 42 28.14 -3.08 17.89
N VAL A 43 29.19 -3.88 17.75
CA VAL A 43 30.23 -3.99 18.77
C VAL A 43 30.99 -2.66 18.82
N SER A 44 30.75 -1.88 19.88
CA SER A 44 31.60 -0.77 20.26
C SER A 44 33.03 -1.28 20.51
N MET A 45 33.97 -0.91 19.64
CA MET A 45 35.39 -1.29 19.67
C MET A 45 36.21 -0.57 20.77
N ASP A 46 35.62 -0.27 21.93
CA ASP A 46 36.29 0.47 23.03
C ASP A 46 36.40 -0.32 24.35
N GLY A 47 36.10 -1.63 24.32
CA GLY A 47 36.50 -2.58 25.37
C GLY A 47 35.89 -2.41 26.77
N MET A 48 35.11 -1.34 27.05
CA MET A 48 34.46 -1.15 28.34
C MET A 48 32.96 -1.52 28.29
N PRO A 49 32.48 -2.43 29.16
CA PRO A 49 31.06 -2.67 29.31
C PRO A 49 30.40 -1.47 30.00
N LYS A 50 29.60 -0.69 29.25
CA LYS A 50 28.73 0.34 29.84
C LYS A 50 27.49 -0.34 30.42
N GLY A 51 27.24 -0.15 31.72
CA GLY A 51 26.11 -0.73 32.44
C GLY A 51 24.75 -0.09 32.13
N SER A 52 24.26 -0.21 30.89
CA SER A 52 22.98 0.34 30.42
C SER A 52 21.89 -0.70 30.11
N GLY A 53 22.09 -1.98 30.47
CA GLY A 53 21.31 -3.09 29.91
C GLY A 53 19.80 -3.13 30.23
N GLN A 54 19.34 -2.61 31.36
CA GLN A 54 17.92 -2.72 31.75
C GLN A 54 17.03 -1.63 31.12
N ALA A 55 17.54 -0.40 31.01
CA ALA A 55 16.84 0.70 30.33
C ALA A 55 16.76 0.48 28.80
N ASP A 56 17.85 -0.01 28.20
CA ASP A 56 17.89 -0.37 26.77
C ASP A 56 16.91 -1.50 26.40
N LEU A 57 16.61 -2.40 27.35
CA LEU A 57 15.60 -3.44 27.15
C LEU A 57 14.17 -2.89 27.24
N SER A 58 13.88 -2.02 28.22
CA SER A 58 12.54 -1.43 28.35
C SER A 58 12.19 -0.53 27.16
N ASP A 59 13.15 0.27 26.70
CA ASP A 59 12.94 1.21 25.58
C ASP A 59 12.73 0.45 24.27
N PHE A 60 13.49 -0.62 24.04
CA PHE A 60 13.29 -1.53 22.92
C PHE A 60 11.88 -2.15 22.92
N VAL A 61 11.43 -2.67 24.07
CA VAL A 61 10.10 -3.29 24.20
C VAL A 61 9.01 -2.27 23.91
N ALA A 62 9.11 -1.06 24.47
CA ALA A 62 8.14 0.01 24.24
C ALA A 62 8.04 0.40 22.76
N LEU A 63 9.16 0.57 22.07
CA LEU A 63 9.19 0.89 20.64
C LEU A 63 8.63 -0.25 19.77
N MET A 64 8.96 -1.50 20.11
CA MET A 64 8.43 -2.68 19.42
C MET A 64 6.90 -2.75 19.56
N ASP A 65 6.37 -2.53 20.76
CA ASP A 65 4.92 -2.53 21.02
C ASP A 65 4.23 -1.42 20.24
N GLU A 66 4.82 -0.22 20.16
CA GLU A 66 4.31 0.90 19.36
C GLU A 66 4.23 0.55 17.87
N LEU A 67 5.29 -0.03 17.29
CA LEU A 67 5.31 -0.44 15.88
C LEU A 67 4.31 -1.56 15.59
N ILE A 68 4.16 -2.51 16.50
CA ILE A 68 3.16 -3.58 16.39
C ILE A 68 1.75 -3.00 16.40
N GLU A 69 1.46 -2.02 17.26
CA GLU A 69 0.14 -1.41 17.30
C GLU A 69 -0.15 -0.59 16.04
N LYS A 70 0.81 0.22 15.57
CA LYS A 70 0.74 0.93 14.28
C LYS A 70 0.48 -0.03 13.12
N LEU A 71 1.14 -1.19 13.11
CA LEU A 71 0.94 -2.21 12.08
C LEU A 71 -0.49 -2.76 12.08
N LYS A 72 -1.07 -3.02 13.26
CA LYS A 72 -2.46 -3.49 13.37
C LYS A 72 -3.44 -2.44 12.85
N GLU A 73 -3.25 -1.18 13.25
CA GLU A 73 -4.07 -0.06 12.81
C GLU A 73 -4.01 0.13 11.29
N GLU A 74 -2.80 0.16 10.71
CA GLU A 74 -2.62 0.31 9.26
C GLU A 74 -3.24 -0.87 8.50
N ARG A 75 -3.09 -2.11 8.99
CA ARG A 75 -3.75 -3.29 8.39
C ARG A 75 -5.27 -3.17 8.38
N LEU A 76 -5.86 -2.73 9.50
CA LEU A 76 -7.30 -2.54 9.60
C LEU A 76 -7.78 -1.45 8.63
N CYS A 77 -7.10 -0.29 8.62
CA CYS A 77 -7.39 0.82 7.71
C CYS A 77 -7.26 0.38 6.25
N LYS A 78 -6.20 -0.34 5.90
CA LYS A 78 -5.95 -0.87 4.56
C LYS A 78 -7.06 -1.82 4.10
N VAL A 79 -7.50 -2.74 4.97
CA VAL A 79 -8.59 -3.67 4.65
C VAL A 79 -9.89 -2.92 4.42
N LYS A 80 -10.24 -1.95 5.29
CA LYS A 80 -11.43 -1.11 5.11
C LYS A 80 -11.39 -0.35 3.79
N LEU A 81 -10.26 0.30 3.50
CA LEU A 81 -10.07 1.06 2.26
C LEU A 81 -10.15 0.16 1.02
N ARG A 82 -9.59 -1.05 1.08
CA ARG A 82 -9.73 -2.05 0.01
C ARG A 82 -11.18 -2.42 -0.22
N MET A 83 -11.92 -2.72 0.86
CA MET A 83 -13.33 -3.10 0.77
C MET A 83 -14.18 -1.96 0.20
N GLU A 84 -13.90 -0.72 0.58
CA GLU A 84 -14.58 0.47 0.07
C GLU A 84 -14.34 0.64 -1.43
N ILE A 85 -13.08 0.69 -1.86
CA ILE A 85 -12.71 0.87 -3.27
C ILE A 85 -13.22 -0.28 -4.12
N ASP A 86 -12.95 -1.53 -3.71
CA ASP A 86 -13.43 -2.71 -4.42
C ASP A 86 -14.96 -2.70 -4.50
N GLY A 87 -15.65 -2.31 -3.43
CA GLY A 87 -17.10 -2.14 -3.38
C GLY A 87 -17.63 -1.13 -4.38
N LYS A 88 -16.98 0.03 -4.55
CA LYS A 88 -17.33 1.03 -5.58
C LYS A 88 -17.09 0.49 -6.98
N ILE A 89 -15.95 -0.16 -7.21
CA ILE A 89 -15.64 -0.77 -8.52
C ILE A 89 -16.64 -1.90 -8.85
N LYS A 90 -17.08 -2.70 -7.85
CA LYS A 90 -18.08 -3.77 -8.05
C LYS A 90 -19.43 -3.25 -8.56
N ARG A 91 -19.76 -1.99 -8.31
CA ARG A 91 -21.05 -1.38 -8.68
C ARG A 91 -21.05 -0.76 -10.07
N MET A 92 -19.91 -0.73 -10.76
CA MET A 92 -19.86 -0.28 -12.15
C MET A 92 -20.59 -1.27 -13.05
N ASP A 93 -21.35 -0.75 -14.01
CA ASP A 93 -22.15 -1.57 -14.94
C ASP A 93 -21.27 -2.33 -15.96
N ASP A 94 -20.21 -1.68 -16.45
CA ASP A 94 -19.28 -2.28 -17.42
C ASP A 94 -18.22 -3.12 -16.69
N THR A 95 -18.25 -4.43 -16.94
CA THR A 95 -17.36 -5.40 -16.30
C THR A 95 -15.91 -5.26 -16.77
N ASP A 96 -15.67 -4.87 -18.02
CA ASP A 96 -14.31 -4.70 -18.55
C ASP A 96 -13.66 -3.46 -17.94
N GLU A 97 -14.42 -2.38 -17.78
CA GLU A 97 -14.00 -1.17 -17.07
C GLU A 97 -13.67 -1.47 -15.61
N ALA A 98 -14.58 -2.17 -14.91
CA ALA A 98 -14.39 -2.55 -13.52
C ALA A 98 -13.15 -3.43 -13.34
N ASP A 99 -12.98 -4.46 -14.16
CA ASP A 99 -11.84 -5.37 -14.10
C ASP A 99 -10.52 -4.66 -14.41
N LEU A 100 -10.53 -3.71 -15.36
CA LEU A 100 -9.36 -2.91 -15.66
C LEU A 100 -8.95 -2.04 -14.46
N LEU A 101 -9.90 -1.40 -13.77
CA LEU A 101 -9.60 -0.66 -12.53
C LEU A 101 -9.06 -1.59 -11.43
N ARG A 102 -9.65 -2.78 -11.22
CA ARG A 102 -9.14 -3.74 -10.23
C ARG A 102 -7.73 -4.19 -10.55
N MET A 103 -7.44 -4.52 -11.81
CA MET A 103 -6.10 -4.92 -12.24
C MET A 103 -5.10 -3.80 -11.98
N ARG A 104 -5.44 -2.56 -12.36
CA ARG A 104 -4.52 -1.44 -12.23
C ARG A 104 -4.29 -1.02 -10.78
N TYR A 105 -5.36 -0.83 -10.01
CA TYR A 105 -5.27 -0.14 -8.71
C TYR A 105 -5.30 -1.08 -7.51
N LEU A 106 -6.01 -2.22 -7.58
CA LEU A 106 -6.06 -3.17 -6.46
C LEU A 106 -5.00 -4.27 -6.58
N ARG A 107 -4.74 -4.75 -7.79
CA ARG A 107 -3.68 -5.75 -8.04
C ARG A 107 -2.31 -5.10 -8.30
N GLY A 108 -2.28 -3.80 -8.60
CA GLY A 108 -1.05 -3.07 -8.87
C GLY A 108 -0.36 -3.46 -10.18
N MET A 109 -1.12 -4.03 -11.13
CA MET A 109 -0.55 -4.48 -12.40
C MET A 109 -0.08 -3.28 -13.22
N LYS A 110 1.09 -3.44 -13.85
CA LYS A 110 1.56 -2.54 -14.90
C LYS A 110 0.73 -2.75 -16.15
N TRP A 111 0.69 -1.74 -17.01
CA TRP A 111 -0.09 -1.81 -18.23
C TRP A 111 0.37 -2.93 -19.16
N GLU A 112 1.66 -3.25 -19.17
CA GLU A 112 2.25 -4.37 -19.91
C GLU A 112 1.66 -5.71 -19.43
N GLU A 113 1.49 -5.88 -18.11
CA GLU A 113 0.89 -7.07 -17.53
C GLU A 113 -0.61 -7.15 -17.81
N VAL A 114 -1.31 -6.00 -17.81
CA VAL A 114 -2.72 -5.92 -18.19
C VAL A 114 -2.90 -6.35 -19.65
N MET A 115 -2.11 -5.78 -20.56
CA MET A 115 -2.15 -6.15 -21.99
C MET A 115 -1.83 -7.63 -22.21
N ALA A 116 -0.81 -8.17 -21.53
CA ALA A 116 -0.48 -9.59 -21.61
C ALA A 116 -1.61 -10.49 -21.09
N LYS A 117 -2.34 -10.04 -20.07
CA LYS A 117 -3.43 -10.81 -19.45
C LYS A 117 -4.73 -10.78 -20.26
N THR A 118 -5.07 -9.64 -20.88
CA THR A 118 -6.34 -9.48 -21.60
C THR A 118 -6.21 -9.65 -23.11
N GLY A 119 -5.00 -9.59 -23.66
CA GLY A 119 -4.75 -9.53 -25.10
C GLY A 119 -5.06 -8.16 -25.72
N TYR A 120 -5.38 -7.14 -24.90
CA TYR A 120 -5.64 -5.79 -25.40
C TYR A 120 -4.35 -5.08 -25.81
N CYS A 121 -4.42 -4.29 -26.87
CA CYS A 121 -3.36 -3.38 -27.24
C CYS A 121 -3.37 -2.12 -26.36
N ARG A 122 -2.28 -1.35 -26.39
CA ARG A 122 -2.14 -0.12 -25.60
C ARG A 122 -3.29 0.86 -25.79
N ALA A 123 -3.73 1.05 -27.04
CA ALA A 123 -4.80 1.98 -27.36
C ALA A 123 -6.14 1.53 -26.75
N GLN A 124 -6.43 0.23 -26.78
CA GLN A 124 -7.64 -0.34 -26.15
C GLN A 124 -7.59 -0.14 -24.63
N VAL A 125 -6.48 -0.47 -23.97
CA VAL A 125 -6.29 -0.27 -22.53
C VAL A 125 -6.49 1.19 -22.13
N ASN A 126 -5.85 2.13 -22.82
CA ASN A 126 -5.98 3.55 -22.52
C ASN A 126 -7.41 4.06 -22.70
N ARG A 127 -8.10 3.62 -23.76
CA ARG A 127 -9.49 4.00 -24.03
C ARG A 127 -10.45 3.46 -22.97
N ILE A 128 -10.34 2.18 -22.62
CA ILE A 128 -11.19 1.56 -21.59
C ILE A 128 -10.89 2.20 -20.23
N HIS A 129 -9.63 2.45 -19.90
CA HIS A 129 -9.25 3.14 -18.66
C HIS A 129 -9.84 4.54 -18.55
N GLY A 130 -9.80 5.33 -19.63
CA GLY A 130 -10.40 6.66 -19.66
C GLY A 130 -11.89 6.63 -19.36
N LYS A 131 -12.64 5.75 -20.04
CA LYS A 131 -14.08 5.56 -19.80
C LYS A 131 -14.37 5.03 -18.39
N ALA A 132 -13.59 4.07 -17.93
CA ALA A 132 -13.72 3.52 -16.58
C ALA A 132 -13.59 4.62 -15.52
N LEU A 133 -12.69 5.59 -15.70
CA LEU A 133 -12.59 6.73 -14.79
C LEU A 133 -13.76 7.70 -14.93
N GLU A 134 -14.29 7.91 -16.13
CA GLU A 134 -15.48 8.73 -16.34
C GLU A 134 -16.71 8.14 -15.63
N HIS A 135 -16.94 6.83 -15.78
CA HIS A 135 -18.08 6.12 -15.19
C HIS A 135 -17.89 5.73 -13.72
N PHE A 136 -16.66 5.76 -13.20
CA PHE A 136 -16.41 5.44 -11.79
C PHE A 136 -16.94 6.54 -10.87
N GLU A 137 -17.80 6.17 -9.93
CA GLU A 137 -18.31 7.06 -8.89
C GLU A 137 -17.56 6.85 -7.57
N MET A 138 -17.01 7.96 -7.04
CA MET A 138 -16.37 8.00 -5.72
C MET A 138 -17.38 8.14 -4.59
#